data_AF-X1SZJ0-F1
#
_entry.id   AF-X1SZJ0-F1
#
_cell.length_a   1.000
_cell.length_b   1.000
_cell.length_c   1.000
_cell.angle_alpha   90.00
_cell.angle_beta   90.00
_cell.angle_gamma   90.00
#
_symmetry.space_group_name_H-M   'P 1'
#
loop_
_entity.id
_entity.type
_entity.pdbx_description
1 polymer ?
#
loop_
_entity_poly.entity_id
_entity_poly.type
_entity_poly.pdbx_seq_one_letter_code
_entity_poly.pdbx_strand_id
1 'polypeptide(L)'
;MLKFGILTKRKSDMPYCPKCGDEFQNWVQVCPDCSVALVDKLSEPPPSEPKAKVREDPLVYIATAPNEPLAMMWAGILENEGIH
;
A
#
# COMPACT_ATOMS: atom_id res chain seq x y z
N MET A 1 -24.26 -2.73 44.29
CA MET A 1 -23.83 -1.81 43.22
C MET A 1 -22.33 -1.89 43.08
N LEU A 2 -21.80 -2.62 42.09
CA LEU A 2 -20.37 -2.58 41.75
C LEU A 2 -20.27 -2.47 40.22
N LYS A 3 -20.13 -1.22 39.75
CA LYS A 3 -19.82 -0.93 38.35
C LYS A 3 -18.34 -1.22 38.13
N PHE A 4 -18.02 -2.41 37.64
CA PHE A 4 -16.71 -2.68 37.06
C PHE A 4 -16.68 -2.09 35.65
N GLY A 5 -16.22 -0.84 35.55
CA GLY A 5 -15.84 -0.25 34.28
C GLY A 5 -14.59 -0.96 33.78
N ILE A 6 -14.75 -1.91 32.86
CA ILE A 6 -13.64 -2.53 32.15
C ILE A 6 -13.04 -1.45 31.24
N LEU A 7 -11.78 -1.11 31.53
CA LEU A 7 -11.03 -0.09 30.84
C LEU A 7 -11.00 -0.34 29.33
N THR A 8 -11.35 0.74 28.63
CA THR A 8 -11.32 0.90 27.18
C THR A 8 -9.91 0.69 26.62
N LYS A 9 -9.83 -0.17 25.60
CA LYS A 9 -8.91 -0.10 24.44
C LYS A 9 -7.41 -0.20 24.76
N ARG A 10 -6.87 -1.42 24.67
CA ARG A 10 -5.42 -1.66 24.51
C ARG A 10 -4.93 -0.89 23.28
N LYS A 11 -4.20 0.21 23.50
CA LYS A 11 -3.37 0.82 22.45
C LYS A 11 -2.33 -0.23 22.05
N SER A 12 -2.33 -0.59 20.78
CA SER A 12 -1.31 -1.42 20.17
C SER A 12 -0.03 -0.59 20.06
N ASP A 13 0.81 -0.64 21.11
CA ASP A 13 2.15 -0.01 21.17
C ASP A 13 3.21 -0.85 20.42
N MET A 14 2.84 -1.43 19.28
CA MET A 14 3.80 -2.18 18.44
C MET A 14 4.30 -1.22 17.36
N PRO A 15 5.50 -0.65 17.48
CA PRO A 15 6.01 0.27 16.48
C PRO A 15 6.34 -0.48 15.18
N TYR A 16 6.23 0.24 14.07
CA TYR A 16 6.36 -0.27 12.71
C TYR A 16 7.56 0.35 12.01
N CYS A 17 8.22 -0.39 11.12
CA CYS A 17 9.20 0.21 10.23
C CYS A 17 8.50 0.91 9.05
N PRO A 18 8.74 2.21 8.82
CA PRO A 18 8.10 2.94 7.71
C PRO A 18 8.64 2.54 6.31
N LYS A 19 9.71 1.74 6.23
CA LYS A 19 10.30 1.28 4.97
C LYS A 19 9.89 -0.13 4.57
N CYS A 20 10.02 -1.11 5.47
CA CYS A 20 9.66 -2.50 5.19
C CYS A 20 8.24 -2.86 5.65
N GLY A 21 7.65 -2.08 6.57
CA GLY A 21 6.32 -2.35 7.11
C GLY A 21 6.27 -3.36 8.26
N ASP A 22 7.41 -3.93 8.65
CA ASP A 22 7.47 -4.93 9.72
C ASP A 22 7.07 -4.34 11.08
N GLU A 23 6.39 -5.15 11.88
CA GLU A 23 6.02 -4.83 13.27
C GLU A 23 7.12 -5.25 14.23
N PHE A 24 7.44 -4.40 15.20
CA PHE A 24 8.43 -4.68 16.22
C PHE A 24 7.84 -4.55 17.62
N GLN A 25 8.55 -5.12 18.59
CA GLN A 25 8.25 -4.91 19.99
C GLN A 25 8.57 -3.47 20.40
N ASN A 26 7.84 -2.93 21.36
CA ASN A 26 7.95 -1.53 21.83
C ASN A 26 9.34 -1.10 22.33
N TRP A 27 10.20 -2.05 22.72
CA TRP A 27 11.56 -1.77 23.17
C TRP A 27 12.56 -1.59 22.01
N VAL A 28 12.15 -1.92 20.78
CA VAL A 28 12.94 -1.69 19.58
C VAL A 28 12.65 -0.27 19.08
N GLN A 29 13.70 0.54 18.90
CA GLN A 29 13.56 1.92 18.41
C GLN A 29 13.99 2.08 16.95
N VAL A 30 14.80 1.15 16.44
CA VAL A 30 15.41 1.20 15.10
C VAL A 30 15.27 -0.16 14.42
N CYS A 31 14.84 -0.17 13.16
CA CYS A 31 14.77 -1.38 12.34
C CYS A 31 16.19 -1.93 12.08
N PRO A 32 16.48 -3.21 12.38
CA PRO A 32 17.81 -3.80 12.18
C PRO A 32 18.20 -3.90 10.70
N ASP A 33 17.23 -4.08 9.79
CA ASP A 33 17.49 -4.23 8.36
C ASP A 33 17.55 -2.88 7.64
N CYS A 34 16.60 -1.99 7.94
CA CYS A 34 16.47 -0.69 7.26
C CYS A 34 17.29 0.43 7.91
N SER A 35 17.75 0.23 9.15
CA SER A 35 18.46 1.24 9.97
C SER A 35 17.72 2.58 10.08
N VAL A 36 16.38 2.54 10.17
CA VAL A 36 15.52 3.72 10.35
C VAL A 36 14.74 3.64 11.65
N ALA A 37 14.36 4.79 12.20
CA ALA A 37 13.52 4.88 13.38
C ALA A 37 12.12 4.30 13.12
N LEU A 38 11.61 3.54 14.08
CA LEU A 38 10.27 2.97 14.00
C LEU A 38 9.19 4.02 14.37
N VAL A 39 7.98 3.82 13.85
CA VAL A 39 6.83 4.72 14.03
C VAL A 39 5.64 3.99 14.62
N ASP A 40 4.88 4.64 15.51
CA ASP A 40 3.73 4.00 16.18
C ASP A 40 2.54 3.73 15.24
N LYS A 41 2.45 4.49 14.14
CA LYS A 41 1.39 4.35 13.14
C LYS A 41 1.97 4.57 11.75
N LEU A 42 1.79 3.60 10.85
CA LEU A 42 1.96 3.84 9.42
C LEU A 42 0.91 4.87 9.01
N SER A 43 1.36 6.00 8.44
CA SER A 43 0.42 6.99 7.90
C SER A 43 -0.40 6.31 6.81
N GLU A 44 -1.71 6.20 7.03
CA GLU A 44 -2.64 5.76 5.98
C GLU A 44 -2.48 6.76 4.83
N PRO A 45 -2.19 6.29 3.60
CA PRO A 45 -2.19 7.18 2.45
C PRO A 45 -3.57 7.88 2.38
N PRO A 46 -3.62 9.15 1.95
CA PRO A 46 -4.88 9.88 1.86
C PRO A 46 -5.90 9.05 1.08
N PRO A 47 -7.19 9.09 1.43
CA PRO A 47 -8.22 8.29 0.79
C PRO A 47 -8.30 8.66 -0.70
N SER A 48 -7.53 7.95 -1.51
CA SER A 48 -7.66 7.96 -2.96
C SER A 48 -9.00 7.29 -3.27
N GLU A 49 -9.78 7.97 -4.09
CA GLU A 49 -11.07 7.60 -4.68
C GLU A 49 -11.21 6.11 -5.07
N PRO A 50 -12.45 5.61 -5.26
CA PRO A 50 -12.79 4.20 -5.28
C PRO A 50 -11.87 3.42 -6.21
N LYS A 51 -10.98 2.62 -5.61
CA LYS A 51 -10.14 1.68 -6.35
C LYS A 51 -11.06 0.66 -7.00
N ALA A 52 -11.30 0.84 -8.30
CA ALA A 52 -11.57 -0.28 -9.20
C ALA A 52 -10.56 -1.38 -8.86
N LYS A 53 -10.94 -2.65 -8.92
CA LYS A 53 -10.08 -3.78 -8.52
C LYS A 53 -8.81 -3.80 -9.38
N VAL A 54 -7.77 -3.09 -8.96
CA VAL A 54 -6.47 -3.05 -9.61
C VAL A 54 -5.76 -4.35 -9.20
N ARG A 55 -5.48 -5.20 -10.17
CA ARG A 55 -4.50 -6.29 -9.99
C ARG A 55 -3.20 -5.63 -9.52
N GLU A 56 -2.62 -6.08 -8.41
CA GLU A 56 -1.40 -5.51 -7.81
C GLU A 56 -0.13 -5.72 -8.65
N ASP A 57 -0.27 -6.05 -9.94
CA ASP A 57 0.84 -6.14 -10.86
C ASP A 57 1.36 -4.71 -11.13
N PRO A 58 2.67 -4.46 -10.98
CA PRO A 58 3.23 -3.14 -11.22
C PRO A 58 3.03 -2.79 -12.70
N LEU A 59 2.29 -1.71 -12.97
CA LEU A 59 2.19 -1.13 -14.30
C LEU A 59 3.57 -0.64 -14.74
N VAL A 60 4.10 -1.23 -15.81
CA VAL A 60 5.38 -0.84 -16.41
C VAL A 60 5.11 -0.04 -17.67
N TYR A 61 5.66 1.17 -17.76
CA TYR A 61 5.61 1.97 -18.97
C TYR A 61 6.58 1.40 -20.02
N ILE A 62 6.06 1.00 -21.18
CA ILE A 62 6.86 0.44 -22.28
C ILE A 62 7.00 1.46 -23.43
N ALA A 63 5.90 2.11 -23.82
CA ALA A 63 5.87 3.04 -24.94
C ALA A 63 4.65 4.00 -24.89
N THR A 64 4.73 5.07 -25.69
CA THR A 64 3.61 5.97 -26.02
C THR A 64 3.37 5.90 -27.52
N ALA A 65 2.11 5.80 -27.94
CA ALA A 65 1.75 5.84 -29.36
C ALA A 65 1.96 7.27 -29.91
N PRO A 66 2.57 7.45 -31.09
CA PRO A 66 2.83 8.76 -31.69
C PRO A 66 1.55 9.49 -32.16
N ASN A 67 0.43 8.77 -32.32
CA ASN A 67 -0.87 9.34 -32.68
C ASN A 67 -2.02 8.38 -32.31
N GLU A 68 -3.25 8.90 -32.41
CA GLU A 68 -4.47 8.16 -32.07
C GLU A 68 -4.74 6.95 -32.97
N PRO A 69 -4.63 7.02 -34.32
CA PRO A 69 -4.87 5.84 -35.16
C PRO A 69 -3.97 4.65 -34.81
N LEU A 70 -2.71 4.90 -34.51
CA LEU A 70 -1.78 3.85 -34.12
C LEU A 70 -2.07 3.32 -32.71
N ALA A 71 -2.55 4.17 -31.80
CA ALA A 71 -3.00 3.76 -30.47
C ALA A 71 -4.20 2.79 -30.56
N MET A 72 -5.18 3.09 -31.42
CA MET A 72 -6.35 2.22 -31.64
C MET A 72 -5.94 0.87 -32.25
N MET A 73 -4.96 0.87 -33.15
CA MET A 73 -4.39 -0.37 -33.69
C MET A 73 -3.73 -1.22 -32.59
N TRP A 74 -2.94 -0.60 -31.71
CA TRP A 74 -2.31 -1.30 -30.58
C TRP A 74 -3.35 -1.85 -29.61
N ALA A 75 -4.38 -1.07 -29.28
CA ALA A 75 -5.46 -1.52 -28.40
C ALA A 75 -6.13 -2.79 -28.92
N GLY A 76 -6.48 -2.83 -30.22
CA GLY A 76 -7.09 -4.02 -30.82
C GLY A 76 -6.17 -5.26 -30.79
N ILE A 77 -4.86 -5.08 -30.97
CA ILE A 77 -3.89 -6.19 -30.86
C ILE A 77 -3.83 -6.71 -29.42
N LEU A 78 -3.73 -5.82 -28.44
CA LEU A 78 -3.64 -6.18 -27.02
C LEU A 78 -4.92 -6.89 -26.54
N GLU A 79 -6.08 -6.40 -26.95
CA GLU A 79 -7.38 -7.03 -26.65
C GLU A 79 -7.47 -8.44 -27.24
N ASN A 80 -6.98 -8.65 -28.48
CA ASN A 80 -6.94 -9.97 -29.11
C ASN A 80 -6.08 -10.97 -28.32
N GLU A 81 -5.03 -10.49 -27.65
CA GLU A 81 -4.15 -11.29 -26.79
C GLU A 81 -4.69 -11.42 -25.33
N GLY A 82 -5.87 -10.87 -25.04
CA GLY A 82 -6.50 -10.94 -23.71
C GLY A 82 -5.92 -9.98 -22.68
N ILE A 83 -5.26 -8.92 -23.13
CA ILE A 83 -4.72 -7.84 -22.28
C ILE A 83 -5.76 -6.71 -22.25
N HIS A 84 -6.26 -6.37 -21.05
CA HIS A 84 -7.31 -5.37 -20.80
C HIS A 84 -6.88 -4.35 -19.75
#